data_AF-A0A4R1KES1-F1
#
_entry.id   AF-A0A4R1KES1-F1
#
_cell.length_a   1.000
_cell.length_b   1.000
_cell.length_c   1.000
_cell.angle_alpha   90.00
_cell.angle_beta   90.00
_cell.angle_gamma   90.00
#
_symmetry.space_group_name_H-M   'P 1'
#
loop_
_entity.id
_entity.type
_entity.pdbx_description
1 polymer ?
#
loop_
_entity_poly.entity_id
_entity_poly.type
_entity_poly.pdbx_seq_one_letter_code
_entity_poly.pdbx_strand_id
1 'polypeptide(L)'
;MEARWMAVFEDMTWYDAELTCEGEVCELYIYNKKQKIKTKKIKENEFTKVVRLQDRMSGDTIDLVDFNEMDRFFEQNMVIFKNRQGLHKEVRRYIDFSLK
;
A
#
# COMPACT_ATOMS: atom_id res chain seq x y z
N MET A 1 -2.58 -15.98 9.11
CA MET A 1 -1.53 -15.22 8.42
C MET A 1 -1.67 -13.77 8.86
N GLU A 2 -0.62 -13.19 9.42
CA GLU A 2 -0.60 -11.77 9.77
C GLU A 2 -0.64 -10.92 8.49
N ALA A 3 -1.33 -9.78 8.54
CA ALA A 3 -1.39 -8.86 7.42
C ALA A 3 0.01 -8.27 7.19
N ARG A 4 0.54 -8.41 5.97
CA ARG A 4 1.83 -7.85 5.60
C ARG A 4 1.58 -6.61 4.75
N TRP A 5 1.64 -5.45 5.39
CA TRP A 5 1.41 -4.19 4.70
C TRP A 5 2.63 -3.78 3.88
N MET A 6 2.34 -3.32 2.67
CA MET A 6 3.31 -2.76 1.75
C MET A 6 2.94 -1.30 1.50
N ALA A 7 3.82 -0.37 1.90
CA ALA A 7 3.68 1.04 1.60
C ALA A 7 4.27 1.33 0.22
N VAL A 8 3.45 1.84 -0.69
CA VAL A 8 3.81 2.18 -2.08
C VAL A 8 3.78 3.70 -2.22
N PHE A 9 4.91 4.27 -2.62
CA PHE A 9 5.13 5.69 -2.82
C PHE A 9 4.82 6.09 -4.27
N GLU A 10 4.69 7.40 -4.53
CA GLU A 10 4.38 7.93 -5.87
C GLU A 10 5.44 7.59 -6.93
N ASP A 11 6.71 7.48 -6.51
CA ASP A 11 7.82 7.05 -7.36
C ASP A 11 7.83 5.53 -7.64
N MET A 12 6.78 4.81 -7.20
CA MET A 12 6.62 3.36 -7.25
C MET A 12 7.65 2.58 -6.43
N THR A 13 8.40 3.25 -5.55
CA THR A 13 9.18 2.57 -4.53
C THR A 13 8.22 2.01 -3.48
N TRP A 14 8.48 0.79 -3.00
CA TRP A 14 7.68 0.21 -1.93
C TRP A 14 8.53 -0.41 -0.83
N TYR A 15 7.94 -0.49 0.36
CA TYR A 15 8.58 -1.05 1.55
C TYR A 15 7.57 -1.83 2.38
N ASP A 16 8.04 -2.87 3.06
CA ASP A 16 7.30 -3.48 4.15
C ASP A 16 7.04 -2.44 5.23
N ALA A 17 5.79 -2.37 5.67
CA ALA A 17 5.34 -1.35 6.62
C ALA A 17 4.33 -1.92 7.62
N GLU A 18 4.02 -1.10 8.62
CA GLU A 18 2.97 -1.32 9.59
C GLU A 18 2.21 -0.01 9.78
N LEU A 19 0.88 -0.09 9.88
CA LEU A 19 0.02 1.07 10.11
C LEU A 19 -0.67 0.93 11.45
N THR A 20 -0.46 1.91 12.33
CA THR A 20 -1.17 2.03 13.60
C THR A 20 -1.99 3.32 13.56
N CYS A 21 -3.31 3.24 13.80
CA CYS A 21 -4.16 4.43 13.80
C CYS A 21 -4.74 4.69 15.19
N GLU A 22 -4.61 5.93 15.67
CA GLU A 22 -5.24 6.46 16.87
C GLU A 22 -6.20 7.58 16.45
N GLY A 23 -7.48 7.23 16.26
CA GLY A 23 -8.49 8.15 15.73
C GLY A 23 -8.20 8.57 14.27
N GLU A 24 -8.09 9.88 14.01
CA GLU A 24 -7.80 10.42 12.67
C GLU A 24 -6.30 10.49 12.34
N VAL A 25 -5.44 10.20 13.31
CA VAL A 25 -3.98 10.21 13.14
C VAL A 25 -3.52 8.78 12.96
N CYS A 26 -2.81 8.51 11.87
CA CYS A 26 -2.15 7.22 11.68
C CYS A 26 -0.64 7.39 11.69
N GLU A 27 0.05 6.41 12.23
CA GLU A 27 1.50 6.29 12.21
C GLU A 27 1.87 5.12 11.32
N LEU A 28 2.58 5.43 10.23
CA LEU A 28 3.11 4.46 9.30
C LEU A 28 4.57 4.17 9.67
N TYR A 29 4.87 2.94 10.06
CA TYR A 29 6.23 2.51 10.33
C TYR A 29 6.80 1.76 9.12
N ILE A 30 7.97 2.16 8.63
CA ILE A 30 8.67 1.52 7.52
C ILE A 30 9.84 0.72 8.09
N TYR A 31 9.74 -0.61 8.05
CA TYR A 31 10.71 -1.50 8.70
C TYR A 31 12.14 -1.32 8.18
N ASN A 32 12.31 -1.28 6.86
CA ASN A 32 13.64 -1.20 6.24
C ASN A 32 14.36 0.12 6.57
N LYS A 33 13.59 1.21 6.74
CA LYS A 33 14.14 2.53 7.09
C LYS A 33 14.17 2.79 8.59
N LYS A 34 13.55 1.93 9.40
CA LYS A 34 13.29 2.14 10.84
C LYS A 34 12.69 3.52 11.11
N GLN A 35 11.79 3.96 10.23
CA GLN A 35 11.26 5.31 10.23
C GLN A 35 9.75 5.29 10.48
N LYS A 36 9.27 6.25 11.26
CA LYS A 36 7.85 6.53 11.46
C LYS A 36 7.45 7.76 10.65
N ILE A 37 6.30 7.68 9.98
CA ILE A 37 5.71 8.77 9.20
C ILE A 37 4.32 9.03 9.75
N LYS A 38 4.05 10.30 10.13
CA LYS A 38 2.73 10.71 10.59
C LYS A 38 1.84 10.93 9.38
N THR A 39 0.79 10.14 9.27
CA THR A 39 -0.11 10.15 8.14
C THR A 39 -1.55 10.43 8.56
N LYS A 40 -2.38 10.75 7.57
CA LYS A 40 -3.84 10.79 7.70
C LYS A 40 -4.43 9.83 6.68
N LYS A 41 -5.43 9.04 7.08
CA LYS A 41 -6.22 8.22 6.17
C LYS A 41 -7.12 9.12 5.30
N ILE A 42 -7.02 8.98 3.99
CA ILE A 42 -7.77 9.76 2.99
C ILE A 42 -8.90 8.92 2.39
N LYS A 43 -8.58 7.70 1.99
CA LYS A 43 -9.54 6.74 1.40
C LYS A 43 -9.15 5.33 1.78
N GLU A 44 -10.11 4.44 1.89
CA GLU A 44 -9.89 3.03 2.21
C GLU A 44 -10.89 2.16 1.45
N ASN A 45 -10.43 0.99 1.05
CA ASN A 45 -11.26 -0.10 0.59
C ASN A 45 -10.97 -1.33 1.46
N GLU A 46 -11.93 -1.69 2.30
CA GLU A 46 -11.80 -2.83 3.22
C GLU A 46 -11.76 -4.18 2.49
N PHE A 47 -12.40 -4.29 1.32
CA PHE A 47 -12.46 -5.53 0.55
C PHE A 47 -11.12 -5.86 -0.10
N THR A 48 -10.52 -4.90 -0.81
CA THR A 48 -9.21 -5.08 -1.42
C THR A 48 -8.06 -4.77 -0.45
N LYS A 49 -8.37 -4.33 0.77
CA LYS A 49 -7.39 -3.92 1.79
C LYS A 49 -6.35 -2.94 1.24
N VAL A 50 -6.85 -1.89 0.60
CA VAL A 50 -6.02 -0.78 0.12
C VAL A 50 -6.40 0.49 0.87
N VAL A 51 -5.41 1.19 1.39
CA VAL A 51 -5.60 2.42 2.16
C VAL A 51 -4.74 3.52 1.55
N ARG A 52 -5.36 4.64 1.15
CA ARG A 52 -4.64 5.84 0.76
C ARG A 52 -4.40 6.72 1.98
N LEU A 53 -3.14 7.02 2.20
CA LEU A 53 -2.63 7.87 3.26
C LEU A 53 -2.05 9.15 2.66
N GLN A 54 -2.06 10.23 3.44
CA GLN A 54 -1.34 11.46 3.14
C GLN A 54 -0.32 11.72 4.25
N ASP A 55 0.94 11.95 3.89
CA ASP A 55 1.96 12.42 4.83
C ASP A 55 1.59 13.83 5.31
N ARG A 56 1.52 14.01 6.63
CA ARG A 56 1.19 15.31 7.22
C ARG A 56 2.33 16.33 7.12
N MET A 57 3.56 15.89 6.85
CA MET A 57 4.73 16.77 6.73
C MET A 57 4.95 17.25 5.30
N SER A 58 5.03 16.35 4.33
CA SER A 58 5.27 16.71 2.92
C SER A 58 4.00 16.95 2.11
N GLY A 59 2.87 16.38 2.53
CA GLY A 59 1.63 16.37 1.76
C GLY A 59 1.56 15.26 0.71
N ASP A 60 2.61 14.45 0.58
CA ASP A 60 2.70 13.38 -0.42
C ASP A 60 1.72 12.24 -0.12
N THR A 61 1.34 11.54 -1.19
CA THR A 61 0.44 10.40 -1.09
C THR A 61 1.21 9.11 -0.88
N ILE A 62 0.73 8.26 0.02
CA ILE A 62 1.27 6.92 0.26
C ILE A 62 0.12 5.92 0.22
N ASP A 63 0.23 4.91 -0.63
CA ASP A 63 -0.78 3.86 -0.75
C ASP A 63 -0.32 2.63 0.03
N LEU A 64 -1.08 2.21 1.03
CA LEU A 64 -0.84 1.00 1.82
C LEU A 64 -1.65 -0.16 1.25
N VAL A 65 -1.00 -1.29 1.01
CA VAL A 65 -1.60 -2.47 0.38
C VAL A 65 -1.31 -3.71 1.22
N ASP A 66 -2.30 -4.55 1.51
CA ASP A 66 -2.05 -5.89 2.05
C ASP A 66 -1.45 -6.76 0.94
N PHE A 67 -0.18 -7.16 1.10
CA PHE A 67 0.54 -7.95 0.11
C PHE A 67 -0.18 -9.27 -0.19
N ASN A 68 -0.73 -9.93 0.83
CA ASN A 68 -1.36 -11.24 0.64
C ASN A 68 -2.67 -11.12 -0.15
N GLU A 69 -3.43 -10.04 0.06
CA GLU A 69 -4.68 -9.80 -0.66
C GLU A 69 -4.41 -9.44 -2.13
N MET A 70 -3.42 -8.59 -2.36
CA MET A 70 -2.96 -8.24 -3.71
C MET A 70 -2.43 -9.48 -4.46
N ASP A 71 -1.62 -10.31 -3.82
CA ASP A 71 -1.04 -11.51 -4.42
C ASP A 71 -2.15 -12.50 -4.83
N ARG A 72 -3.12 -12.76 -3.95
CA ARG A 72 -4.31 -13.57 -4.28
C ARG A 72 -5.10 -12.99 -5.44
N PHE A 73 -5.29 -11.67 -5.46
CA PHE A 73 -6.00 -11.00 -6.56
C PHE A 73 -5.27 -11.24 -7.89
N PHE A 74 -3.95 -11.13 -7.91
CA PHE A 74 -3.16 -11.39 -9.11
C PHE A 74 -3.20 -12.86 -9.55
N GLU A 75 -3.13 -13.80 -8.61
CA GLU A 75 -3.28 -15.23 -8.90
C GLU A 75 -4.65 -15.55 -9.50
N GLN A 76 -5.73 -15.06 -8.90
CA GLN A 76 -7.10 -15.29 -9.38
C GLN A 76 -7.36 -14.71 -10.77
N ASN A 77 -6.71 -13.59 -11.11
CA ASN A 77 -6.85 -12.94 -12.40
C ASN A 77 -5.81 -13.41 -13.43
N MET A 78 -5.07 -14.49 -13.15
CA MET A 78 -4.02 -15.05 -14.01
C MET A 78 -2.98 -14.01 -14.46
N VAL A 79 -2.66 -13.05 -13.58
CA VAL A 79 -1.62 -12.05 -13.83
C VAL A 79 -0.25 -12.72 -13.66
N ILE A 80 0.28 -13.28 -14.75
CA ILE A 80 1.57 -13.97 -14.75
C ILE A 80 2.70 -12.94 -14.84
N PHE A 81 3.43 -12.74 -13.74
CA PHE A 81 4.64 -11.93 -13.71
C PHE A 81 5.81 -12.61 -14.43
N LYS A 82 5.79 -12.66 -15.76
CA LYS A 82 6.97 -13.09 -16.52
C LYS A 82 8.08 -12.04 -16.32
N ASN A 83 9.14 -12.42 -15.60
CA ASN A 83 10.39 -11.67 -15.44
C ASN A 83 10.34 -10.33 -14.68
N ARG A 84 9.39 -10.12 -13.76
CA ARG A 84 9.22 -8.88 -12.96
C ARG A 84 8.99 -7.59 -13.79
N GLN A 85 9.03 -7.66 -15.11
CA GLN A 85 8.71 -6.55 -16.00
C GLN A 85 7.20 -6.27 -15.93
N GLY A 86 6.83 -5.06 -15.49
CA GLY A 86 5.44 -4.63 -15.40
C GLY A 86 4.80 -4.75 -14.01
N LEU A 87 5.49 -5.32 -13.01
CA LEU A 87 4.96 -5.43 -11.64
C LEU A 87 4.52 -4.05 -11.09
N HIS A 88 5.32 -3.00 -11.32
CA HIS A 88 4.98 -1.65 -10.86
C HIS A 88 3.66 -1.16 -11.46
N LYS A 89 3.42 -1.45 -12.75
CA LYS A 89 2.19 -1.04 -13.44
C LYS A 89 0.98 -1.79 -12.91
N GLU A 90 1.12 -3.09 -12.64
CA GLU A 90 0.02 -3.91 -12.12
C GLU A 90 -0.32 -3.57 -10.66
N VAL A 91 0.69 -3.32 -9.81
CA VAL A 91 0.49 -2.81 -8.45
C VAL A 91 -0.25 -1.47 -8.48
N ARG A 92 0.17 -0.54 -9.35
CA ARG A 92 -0.52 0.75 -9.50
C ARG A 92 -1.96 0.59 -9.97
N ARG A 93 -2.20 -0.26 -10.98
CA ARG A 93 -3.55 -0.56 -11.48
C ARG A 93 -4.44 -1.16 -10.40
N TYR A 94 -3.91 -2.07 -9.59
CA TYR A 94 -4.62 -2.66 -8.47
C TYR A 94 -5.06 -1.60 -7.44
N ILE A 95 -4.15 -0.70 -7.07
CA ILE A 95 -4.44 0.41 -6.16
C ILE A 95 -5.50 1.34 -6.75
N ASP A 96 -5.33 1.77 -7.99
CA ASP A 96 -6.26 2.68 -8.65
C ASP A 96 -7.64 2.05 -8.85
N PHE A 97 -7.71 0.76 -9.17
CA PHE A 97 -8.97 0.02 -9.23
C PHE A 97 -9.65 -0.06 -7.86
N SER A 98 -8.87 -0.36 -6.82
CA SER A 98 -9.35 -0.48 -5.44
C SER A 98 -9.90 0.83 -4.87
N LEU A 99 -9.31 1.95 -5.28
CA LEU A 99 -9.61 3.28 -4.75
C LEU A 99 -10.38 4.16 -5.74
N LYS A 100 -10.96 3.59 -6.81
CA LYS A 100 -11.96 4.29 -7.62
C LYS A 100 -13.18 4.67 -6.78
#